data_AF-A0A1F8QR29-F1
#
_entry.id   AF-A0A1F8QR29-F1
#
_cell.length_a   1.000
_cell.length_b   1.000
_cell.length_c   1.000
_cell.angle_alpha   90.00
_cell.angle_beta   90.00
_cell.angle_gamma   90.00
#
_symmetry.space_group_name_H-M   'P 1'
#
loop_
_entity.id
_entity.type
_entity.pdbx_description
1 polymer ?
#
loop_
_entity_poly.entity_id
_entity_poly.type
_entity_poly.pdbx_seq_one_letter_code
_entity_poly.pdbx_strand_id
1 'polypeptide(L)'
;AALTTLGTILIGYPLAYFISRAPARQRAIYLFLILVPFWTNFIIRIYAWIMILRTEGLLNTFLLKLGIIQLPLEILYTPTAVLIAMVYEFLPFMVLPLYTSLEKIEPAQLEAAADLGARPYRAFLRVTLPLSVPGIIAGTILVFIPAMGMFVVPDLMGGAKTILVGNLIRNQFLTARDWPFGSAASMLLLILTLIFTLFYTRRAGFGEELLV
;
A
#
# COMPACT_ATOMS: atom_id res chain seq x y z
N ALA A 1 -6.43 2.43 6.77
CA ALA A 1 -6.41 3.11 5.45
C ALA A 1 -5.29 4.14 5.36
N ALA A 2 -5.38 5.33 5.98
CA ALA A 2 -4.37 6.39 5.81
C ALA A 2 -2.93 5.94 6.15
N LEU A 3 -2.71 5.32 7.32
CA LEU A 3 -1.38 4.80 7.70
C LEU A 3 -0.87 3.73 6.73
N THR A 4 -1.76 2.86 6.25
CA THR A 4 -1.44 1.85 5.23
C THR A 4 -0.98 2.52 3.94
N THR A 5 -1.73 3.50 3.46
CA THR A 5 -1.41 4.25 2.24
C THR A 5 -0.09 5.01 2.39
N LEU A 6 0.14 5.66 3.52
CA LEU A 6 1.41 6.33 3.79
C LEU A 6 2.57 5.31 3.81
N GLY A 7 2.39 4.17 4.47
CA GLY A 7 3.38 3.09 4.49
C GLY A 7 3.69 2.54 3.09
N THR A 8 2.67 2.32 2.26
CA THR A 8 2.88 1.86 0.88
C THR A 8 3.51 2.93 0.00
N ILE A 9 3.22 4.21 0.19
CA ILE A 9 3.93 5.30 -0.52
C ILE A 9 5.41 5.32 -0.12
N LEU A 10 5.70 5.28 1.19
CA LEU A 10 7.06 5.37 1.71
C LEU A 10 7.96 4.24 1.19
N ILE A 11 7.42 3.03 1.03
CA ILE A 11 8.17 1.87 0.51
C ILE A 11 8.06 1.77 -1.02
N GLY A 12 6.86 1.94 -1.55
CA GLY A 12 6.54 1.75 -2.96
C GLY A 12 7.12 2.83 -3.86
N TYR A 13 7.26 4.07 -3.39
CA TYR A 13 7.82 5.15 -4.20
C TYR A 13 9.32 4.98 -4.50
N PRO A 14 10.21 4.75 -3.50
CA PRO A 14 11.61 4.44 -3.79
C PRO A 14 11.76 3.21 -4.69
N LEU A 15 10.94 2.18 -4.48
CA LEU A 15 10.95 0.97 -5.28
C LEU A 15 10.54 1.24 -6.73
N ALA A 16 9.44 1.95 -6.96
CA ALA A 16 8.99 2.32 -8.30
C ALA A 16 9.99 3.22 -9.02
N TYR A 17 10.62 4.15 -8.31
CA TYR A 17 11.68 5.01 -8.85
C TYR A 17 12.92 4.22 -9.25
N PHE A 18 13.34 3.25 -8.43
CA PHE A 18 14.43 2.35 -8.79
C PHE A 18 14.11 1.53 -10.04
N ILE A 19 12.89 0.97 -10.11
CA ILE A 19 12.46 0.13 -11.24
C ILE A 19 12.37 0.96 -12.53
N SER A 20 11.81 2.17 -12.49
CA SER A 20 11.67 3.01 -13.69
C SER A 20 13.02 3.42 -14.30
N ARG A 21 14.07 3.48 -13.48
CA ARG A 21 15.44 3.80 -13.92
C ARG A 21 16.28 2.57 -14.29
N ALA A 22 15.79 1.36 -14.04
CA ALA A 22 16.49 0.13 -14.42
C ALA A 22 16.47 -0.10 -15.96
N PRO A 23 17.39 -0.91 -16.52
CA PRO A 23 17.33 -1.33 -17.92
C PRO A 23 16.05 -2.10 -18.25
N ALA A 24 15.51 -1.97 -19.47
CA ALA A 24 14.20 -2.52 -19.87
C ALA A 24 14.00 -4.00 -19.50
N ARG A 25 15.02 -4.86 -19.71
CA ARG A 25 14.97 -6.28 -19.34
C ARG A 25 14.81 -6.51 -17.82
N GLN A 26 15.45 -5.67 -17.01
CA GLN A 26 15.36 -5.76 -15.55
C GLN A 26 14.03 -5.21 -15.03
N ARG A 27 13.45 -4.20 -15.67
CA ARG A 27 12.12 -3.65 -15.29
C ARG A 27 11.07 -4.76 -15.26
N ALA A 28 10.99 -5.55 -16.32
CA ALA A 28 10.05 -6.66 -16.42
C ALA A 28 10.24 -7.69 -15.29
N ILE A 29 11.50 -8.00 -14.94
CA ILE A 29 11.82 -8.94 -13.84
C ILE A 29 11.40 -8.36 -12.50
N TYR A 30 11.71 -7.09 -12.20
CA TYR A 30 11.35 -6.48 -10.93
C TYR A 30 9.84 -6.33 -10.76
N LEU A 31 9.13 -5.90 -11.81
CA LEU A 31 7.67 -5.85 -11.80
C LEU A 31 7.07 -7.24 -11.63
N PHE A 32 7.63 -8.26 -12.30
CA PHE A 32 7.22 -9.65 -12.11
C PHE A 32 7.39 -10.08 -10.66
N LEU A 33 8.56 -9.84 -10.03
CA LEU A 33 8.81 -10.20 -8.63
C LEU A 33 7.83 -9.54 -7.64
N ILE A 34 7.39 -8.31 -7.93
CA ILE A 34 6.37 -7.61 -7.13
C ILE A 34 4.99 -8.24 -7.30
N LEU A 35 4.70 -8.79 -8.47
CA LEU A 35 3.42 -9.41 -8.80
C LEU A 35 3.35 -10.89 -8.44
N VAL A 36 4.49 -11.59 -8.33
CA VAL A 36 4.58 -13.00 -7.94
C VAL A 36 3.71 -13.34 -6.72
N PRO A 37 3.68 -12.54 -5.64
CA PRO A 37 2.83 -12.83 -4.48
C PRO A 37 1.33 -12.96 -4.79
N PHE A 38 0.80 -12.26 -5.81
CA PHE A 38 -0.64 -12.36 -6.15
C PHE A 38 -1.05 -13.72 -6.70
N TRP A 39 -0.10 -14.48 -7.24
CA TRP A 39 -0.38 -15.82 -7.75
C TRP A 39 -0.65 -16.82 -6.63
N THR A 40 -0.34 -16.45 -5.39
CA THR A 40 -0.61 -17.25 -4.20
C THR A 40 -1.90 -16.80 -3.52
N ASN A 41 -2.56 -17.74 -2.84
CA ASN A 41 -3.80 -17.45 -2.14
C ASN A 41 -3.59 -16.41 -1.02
N PHE A 42 -4.45 -15.40 -0.98
CA PHE A 42 -4.41 -14.32 0.01
C PHE A 42 -4.40 -14.81 1.47
N ILE A 43 -5.22 -15.79 1.82
CA ILE A 43 -5.28 -16.33 3.19
C ILE A 43 -3.99 -17.08 3.53
N ILE A 44 -3.43 -17.83 2.58
CA ILE A 44 -2.15 -18.53 2.78
C ILE A 44 -1.02 -17.53 3.06
N ARG A 45 -0.98 -16.41 2.34
CA ARG A 45 0.00 -15.33 2.60
C ARG A 45 -0.13 -14.74 4.00
N ILE A 46 -1.35 -14.53 4.48
CA ILE A 46 -1.58 -14.04 5.84
C ILE A 46 -1.06 -15.06 6.86
N TYR A 47 -1.34 -16.35 6.69
CA TYR A 47 -0.78 -17.38 7.58
C TYR A 47 0.74 -17.43 7.54
N ALA A 48 1.36 -17.25 6.37
CA ALA A 48 2.81 -17.12 6.28
C ALA A 48 3.33 -15.94 7.11
N TRP A 49 2.68 -14.77 7.03
CA TRP A 49 3.02 -13.62 7.88
C TRP A 49 2.79 -13.87 9.37
N ILE A 50 1.73 -14.58 9.76
CA ILE A 50 1.52 -15.01 11.16
C ILE A 50 2.70 -15.86 11.64
N MET A 51 3.14 -16.82 10.83
CA MET A 51 4.28 -17.68 11.14
C MET A 51 5.61 -16.90 11.25
N ILE A 52 5.76 -15.84 10.47
CA ILE A 52 6.95 -14.98 10.51
C ILE A 52 6.94 -14.08 11.76
N LEU A 53 5.79 -13.49 12.10
CA LEU A 53 5.67 -12.44 13.13
C LEU A 53 5.30 -12.94 14.54
N ARG A 54 4.93 -14.21 14.70
CA ARG A 54 4.69 -14.80 16.02
C ARG A 54 5.95 -14.73 16.90
N THR A 55 5.79 -14.84 18.21
CA THR A 55 6.89 -14.75 19.20
C THR A 55 8.03 -15.72 18.88
N GLU A 56 7.72 -16.98 18.57
CA GLU A 56 8.68 -18.00 18.10
C GLU A 56 8.74 -18.09 16.57
N GLY A 57 8.64 -16.95 15.90
CA GLY A 57 8.61 -16.84 14.45
C GLY A 57 9.99 -16.68 13.84
N LEU A 58 10.04 -16.71 12.51
CA LEU A 58 11.28 -16.52 11.75
C LEU A 58 11.95 -15.18 12.04
N LEU A 59 11.17 -14.11 12.18
CA LEU A 59 11.70 -12.76 12.42
C LEU A 59 12.45 -12.68 13.76
N ASN A 60 11.81 -13.09 14.86
CA ASN A 60 12.45 -13.07 16.17
C ASN A 60 13.64 -14.02 16.25
N THR A 61 13.52 -15.22 15.68
CA THR A 61 14.63 -16.19 15.64
C THR A 61 15.85 -15.61 14.93
N PHE A 62 15.64 -14.91 13.80
CA PHE A 62 16.72 -14.28 13.06
C PHE A 62 17.34 -13.10 13.83
N LEU A 63 16.51 -12.22 14.41
CA LEU A 63 16.98 -11.05 15.17
C LEU A 63 17.74 -11.44 16.46
N LEU A 64 17.29 -12.49 17.16
CA LEU A 64 17.98 -13.04 18.33
C LEU A 64 19.33 -13.66 17.95
N LYS A 65 19.38 -14.42 16.85
CA LYS A 65 20.63 -15.02 16.35
C LYS A 65 21.68 -13.97 15.94
N LEU A 66 21.24 -12.84 15.41
CA LEU A 66 22.12 -11.71 15.08
C LEU A 66 22.53 -10.87 16.30
N GLY A 67 21.95 -11.13 17.48
CA GLY A 67 22.19 -10.32 18.68
C GLY A 67 21.62 -8.89 18.60
N ILE A 68 20.70 -8.62 17.67
CA ILE A 68 20.05 -7.30 17.52
C ILE A 68 19.05 -7.05 18.66
N ILE A 69 18.38 -8.11 19.12
CA ILE A 69 17.43 -8.08 20.24
C ILE A 69 17.83 -9.12 21.29
N GLN A 70 17.47 -8.87 22.55
CA GLN A 70 17.73 -9.78 23.68
C GLN A 70 16.50 -10.61 24.06
N LEU A 71 15.31 -10.09 23.76
CA LEU A 71 14.00 -10.70 24.05
C LEU A 71 13.16 -10.69 22.76
N PRO A 72 12.30 -11.70 22.53
CA PRO A 72 11.48 -11.76 21.34
C PRO A 72 10.45 -10.61 21.32
N LEU A 73 10.23 -10.03 20.15
CA LEU A 73 9.26 -8.97 19.94
C LEU A 73 7.84 -9.56 19.82
N GLU A 74 6.90 -9.04 20.60
CA GLU A 74 5.48 -9.41 20.52
C GLU A 74 4.75 -8.56 19.47
N ILE A 75 5.00 -8.85 18.18
CA ILE A 75 4.42 -8.07 17.08
C ILE A 75 3.05 -8.62 16.68
N LEU A 76 2.88 -9.95 16.63
CA LEU A 76 1.61 -10.57 16.28
C LEU A 76 0.48 -10.14 17.25
N TYR A 77 -0.75 -10.01 16.75
CA TYR A 77 -1.91 -9.56 17.55
C TYR A 77 -1.83 -8.10 18.02
N THR A 78 -1.09 -7.27 17.29
CA THR A 78 -1.01 -5.82 17.50
C THR A 78 -1.43 -5.05 16.24
N PRO A 79 -1.78 -3.75 16.38
CA PRO A 79 -2.01 -2.88 15.23
C PRO A 79 -0.81 -2.83 14.26
N THR A 80 0.42 -3.02 14.78
CA THR A 80 1.65 -3.05 13.98
C THR A 80 1.68 -4.24 13.03
N ALA A 81 1.31 -5.44 13.49
CA ALA A 81 1.22 -6.62 12.63
C ALA A 81 0.20 -6.42 11.50
N VAL A 82 -0.96 -5.84 11.83
CA VAL A 82 -2.00 -5.50 10.85
C VAL A 82 -1.45 -4.50 9.82
N LEU A 83 -0.76 -3.45 10.27
CA LEU A 83 -0.17 -2.45 9.38
C LEU A 83 0.89 -3.06 8.43
N ILE A 84 1.80 -3.90 8.94
CA ILE A 84 2.82 -4.58 8.12
C ILE A 84 2.17 -5.42 7.04
N ALA A 85 1.19 -6.25 7.41
CA ALA A 85 0.50 -7.11 6.45
C ALA A 85 -0.29 -6.31 5.41
N MET A 86 -0.98 -5.24 5.83
CA MET A 86 -1.70 -4.37 4.89
C MET A 86 -0.74 -3.64 3.94
N VAL A 87 0.42 -3.15 4.41
CA VAL A 87 1.40 -2.50 3.55
C VAL A 87 1.97 -3.50 2.54
N TYR A 88 2.31 -4.71 2.96
CA TYR A 88 2.73 -5.78 2.06
C TYR A 88 1.66 -6.12 1.02
N GLU A 89 0.40 -6.27 1.45
CA GLU A 89 -0.72 -6.63 0.58
C GLU A 89 -0.93 -5.59 -0.52
N PHE A 90 -0.90 -4.31 -0.14
CA PHE A 90 -1.24 -3.22 -1.03
C PHE A 90 -0.05 -2.59 -1.75
N LEU A 91 1.18 -3.03 -1.47
CA LEU A 91 2.40 -2.51 -2.10
C LEU A 91 2.32 -2.49 -3.63
N PRO A 92 1.85 -3.57 -4.30
CA PRO A 92 1.88 -3.60 -5.77
C PRO A 92 0.89 -2.63 -6.42
N PHE A 93 -0.26 -2.41 -5.77
CA PHE A 93 -1.25 -1.43 -6.20
C PHE A 93 -0.73 0.02 -6.11
N MET A 94 0.26 0.27 -5.24
CA MET A 94 0.97 1.54 -5.18
C MET A 94 2.08 1.61 -6.24
N VAL A 95 2.88 0.54 -6.37
CA VAL A 95 4.06 0.53 -7.24
C VAL A 95 3.69 0.66 -8.72
N LEU A 96 2.66 -0.05 -9.21
CA LEU A 96 2.31 -0.03 -10.63
C LEU A 96 2.00 1.39 -11.18
N PRO A 97 1.05 2.17 -10.60
CA PRO A 97 0.75 3.51 -11.10
C PRO A 97 1.90 4.51 -10.88
N LEU A 98 2.71 4.32 -9.83
CA LEU A 98 3.93 5.11 -9.63
C LEU A 98 4.94 4.83 -10.75
N TYR A 99 5.18 3.55 -11.05
CA TYR A 99 6.08 3.12 -12.10
C TYR A 99 5.65 3.69 -13.46
N THR A 100 4.38 3.58 -13.83
CA THR A 100 3.88 4.06 -15.13
C THR A 100 4.03 5.59 -15.27
N SER A 101 3.91 6.33 -14.17
CA SER A 101 4.11 7.78 -14.17
C SER A 101 5.59 8.15 -14.21
N LEU A 102 6.43 7.43 -13.46
CA LEU A 102 7.88 7.67 -13.38
C LEU A 102 8.62 7.25 -14.65
N GLU A 103 8.16 6.22 -15.35
CA GLU A 103 8.75 5.75 -16.62
C GLU A 103 8.56 6.77 -17.76
N LYS A 104 7.48 7.57 -17.71
CA LYS A 104 7.21 8.64 -18.69
C LYS A 104 8.17 9.84 -18.56
N ILE A 105 8.93 9.93 -17.48
CA ILE A 105 9.84 11.06 -17.23
C ILE A 105 11.14 10.84 -18.01
N GLU A 106 11.27 11.53 -19.14
CA GLU A 106 12.44 11.44 -20.02
C GLU A 106 13.74 11.86 -19.31
N PRO A 107 14.87 11.17 -19.55
CA PRO A 107 16.18 11.56 -19.00
C PRO A 107 16.58 13.01 -19.32
N ALA A 108 16.22 13.50 -20.51
CA ALA A 108 16.50 14.86 -20.97
C ALA A 108 15.93 15.94 -20.02
N GLN A 109 14.81 15.68 -19.35
CA GLN A 109 14.24 16.62 -18.36
C GLN A 109 15.13 16.75 -17.11
N LEU A 110 15.83 15.69 -16.73
CA LEU A 110 16.76 15.70 -15.60
C LEU A 110 18.11 16.30 -15.99
N GLU A 111 18.56 16.06 -17.23
CA GLU A 111 19.76 16.69 -17.81
C GLU A 111 19.58 18.20 -17.90
N ALA A 112 18.44 18.68 -18.43
CA ALA A 112 18.13 20.11 -18.48
C ALA A 112 18.08 20.76 -17.08
N ALA A 113 17.57 20.03 -16.07
CA ALA A 113 17.60 20.52 -14.70
C ALA A 113 19.05 20.63 -14.17
N ALA A 114 19.91 19.66 -14.49
CA ALA A 114 21.33 19.68 -14.12
C ALA A 114 22.09 20.83 -14.83
N ASP A 115 21.80 21.09 -16.10
CA ASP A 115 22.38 22.20 -16.88
C ASP A 115 22.01 23.57 -16.29
N LEU A 116 20.80 23.68 -15.73
CA LEU A 116 20.36 24.86 -14.96
C LEU A 116 20.93 24.92 -13.52
N GLY A 117 21.89 24.05 -13.19
CA GLY A 117 22.58 24.01 -11.90
C GLY A 117 21.80 23.30 -10.78
N ALA A 118 20.76 22.52 -11.10
CA ALA A 118 20.04 21.74 -10.09
C ALA A 118 20.86 20.52 -9.64
N ARG A 119 21.14 20.43 -8.34
CA ARG A 119 21.65 19.21 -7.71
C ARG A 119 20.62 18.07 -7.79
N PRO A 120 21.01 16.79 -7.72
CA PRO A 120 20.11 15.65 -7.87
C PRO A 120 18.86 15.70 -6.97
N TYR A 121 19.01 16.12 -5.70
CA TYR A 121 17.86 16.25 -4.79
C TYR A 121 16.90 17.37 -5.21
N ARG A 122 17.39 18.47 -5.80
CA ARG A 122 16.55 19.56 -6.33
C ARG A 122 15.84 19.12 -7.60
N ALA A 123 16.54 18.42 -8.49
CA ALA A 123 15.94 17.84 -9.70
C ALA A 123 14.83 16.85 -9.34
N PHE A 124 15.06 16.00 -8.33
CA PHE A 124 14.03 15.12 -7.80
C PHE A 124 12.80 15.90 -7.28
N LEU A 125 12.99 16.86 -6.38
CA LEU A 125 11.88 17.58 -5.76
C LEU A 125 11.12 18.52 -6.72
N ARG A 126 11.79 19.07 -7.73
CA ARG A 126 11.19 20.06 -8.65
C ARG A 126 10.75 19.49 -10.00
N VAL A 127 11.27 18.33 -10.40
CA VAL A 127 10.95 17.70 -11.69
C VAL A 127 10.31 16.35 -11.46
N THR A 128 11.02 15.41 -10.84
CA THR A 128 10.53 14.02 -10.70
C THR A 128 9.26 13.95 -9.85
N LEU A 129 9.28 14.54 -8.66
CA LEU A 129 8.17 14.44 -7.71
C LEU A 129 6.88 15.06 -8.28
N PRO A 130 6.86 16.31 -8.80
CA PRO A 130 5.67 16.90 -9.40
C PRO A 130 5.13 16.11 -10.60
N LEU A 131 6.01 15.65 -11.49
CA LEU A 131 5.59 14.86 -12.66
C LEU A 131 5.07 13.47 -12.29
N SER A 132 5.48 12.92 -11.13
CA SER A 132 4.99 11.64 -10.62
C SER A 132 3.68 11.73 -9.82
N VAL A 133 3.17 12.94 -9.54
CA VAL A 133 1.96 13.15 -8.74
C VAL A 133 0.73 12.38 -9.26
N PRO A 134 0.44 12.31 -10.57
CA PRO A 134 -0.68 11.51 -11.07
C PRO A 134 -0.59 10.04 -10.63
N GLY A 135 0.61 9.45 -10.68
CA GLY A 135 0.88 8.10 -10.21
C GLY A 135 0.73 7.94 -8.69
N ILE A 136 1.16 8.93 -7.90
CA ILE A 136 0.94 8.93 -6.44
C ILE A 136 -0.55 8.94 -6.14
N ILE A 137 -1.34 9.76 -6.84
CA ILE A 137 -2.78 9.86 -6.59
C ILE A 137 -3.48 8.55 -7.00
N ALA A 138 -3.19 8.03 -8.19
CA ALA A 138 -3.75 6.76 -8.65
C ALA A 138 -3.41 5.61 -7.68
N GLY A 139 -2.16 5.49 -7.25
CA GLY A 139 -1.74 4.50 -6.25
C GLY A 139 -2.42 4.70 -4.90
N THR A 140 -2.56 5.96 -4.45
CA THR A 140 -3.26 6.30 -3.20
C THR A 140 -4.70 5.82 -3.25
N ILE A 141 -5.43 6.06 -4.34
CA ILE A 141 -6.81 5.60 -4.53
C ILE A 141 -6.87 4.07 -4.50
N LEU A 142 -6.02 3.40 -5.28
CA LEU A 142 -5.99 1.93 -5.39
C LEU A 142 -5.63 1.23 -4.08
N VAL A 143 -4.90 1.88 -3.16
CA VAL A 143 -4.62 1.34 -1.83
C VAL A 143 -5.68 1.74 -0.81
N PHE A 144 -6.08 3.00 -0.79
CA PHE A 144 -6.93 3.55 0.27
C PHE A 144 -8.32 2.94 0.27
N ILE A 145 -8.96 2.82 -0.90
CA ILE A 145 -10.31 2.28 -1.06
C ILE A 145 -10.43 0.87 -0.48
N PRO A 146 -9.66 -0.14 -0.96
CA PRO A 146 -9.77 -1.49 -0.41
C PRO A 146 -9.31 -1.57 1.04
N ALA A 147 -8.32 -0.75 1.45
CA ALA A 147 -7.86 -0.71 2.84
C ALA A 147 -8.93 -0.21 3.83
N MET A 148 -9.94 0.55 3.40
CA MET A 148 -11.06 0.96 4.25
C MET A 148 -12.02 -0.19 4.57
N GLY A 149 -12.27 -1.06 3.58
CA GLY A 149 -13.16 -2.22 3.71
C GLY A 149 -12.47 -3.48 4.24
N MET A 150 -11.16 -3.46 4.45
CA MET A 150 -10.41 -4.67 4.79
C MET A 150 -10.76 -5.18 6.19
N PHE A 151 -11.23 -6.43 6.26
CA PHE A 151 -11.58 -7.10 7.53
C PHE A 151 -10.77 -8.37 7.80
N VAL A 152 -10.28 -9.06 6.76
CA VAL A 152 -9.59 -10.36 6.92
C VAL A 152 -8.26 -10.23 7.66
N VAL A 153 -7.42 -9.26 7.29
CA VAL A 153 -6.12 -9.04 7.96
C VAL A 153 -6.28 -8.74 9.45
N PRO A 154 -7.10 -7.75 9.89
CA PRO A 154 -7.32 -7.50 11.31
C PRO A 154 -7.98 -8.67 12.05
N ASP A 155 -8.87 -9.44 11.41
CA ASP A 155 -9.46 -10.64 12.03
C ASP A 155 -8.38 -11.71 12.34
N LEU A 156 -7.46 -11.94 11.41
CA LEU A 156 -6.45 -13.00 11.53
C LEU A 156 -5.20 -12.57 12.32
N MET A 157 -4.78 -11.31 12.20
CA MET A 157 -3.51 -10.82 12.75
C MET A 157 -3.67 -9.77 13.85
N GLY A 158 -4.86 -9.21 14.05
CA GLY A 158 -5.14 -8.16 15.03
C GLY A 158 -5.53 -8.66 16.42
N GLY A 159 -5.76 -9.97 16.58
CA GLY A 159 -5.98 -10.64 17.87
C GLY A 159 -7.16 -10.09 18.67
N ALA A 160 -8.26 -9.74 17.99
CA ALA A 160 -9.44 -9.05 18.53
C ALA A 160 -9.20 -7.65 19.15
N LYS A 161 -7.94 -7.21 19.28
CA LYS A 161 -7.57 -5.89 19.79
C LYS A 161 -7.67 -4.80 18.72
N THR A 162 -7.61 -5.18 17.44
CA THR A 162 -7.67 -4.25 16.31
C THR A 162 -8.91 -4.54 15.48
N ILE A 163 -10.00 -3.82 15.74
CA ILE A 163 -11.24 -3.91 14.96
C ILE A 163 -11.28 -2.71 14.01
N LEU A 164 -11.31 -2.96 12.70
CA LEU A 164 -11.50 -1.92 11.69
C LEU A 164 -12.98 -1.83 11.28
N VAL A 165 -13.34 -0.79 10.52
CA VAL A 165 -14.72 -0.56 10.06
C VAL A 165 -15.27 -1.76 9.29
N GLY A 166 -14.44 -2.41 8.47
CA GLY A 166 -14.83 -3.64 7.77
C GLY A 166 -15.20 -4.78 8.74
N ASN A 167 -14.46 -4.95 9.83
CA ASN A 167 -14.77 -5.94 10.87
C ASN A 167 -16.08 -5.61 11.57
N LEU A 168 -16.30 -4.33 11.90
CA LEU A 168 -17.55 -3.88 12.50
C LEU A 168 -18.74 -4.24 11.60
N ILE A 169 -18.70 -3.85 10.32
CA ILE A 169 -19.77 -4.17 9.36
C ILE A 169 -20.00 -5.70 9.29
N ARG A 170 -18.93 -6.48 9.14
CA ARG A 170 -19.00 -7.95 9.09
C ARG A 170 -19.66 -8.53 10.34
N ASN A 171 -19.27 -8.04 11.52
CA ASN A 171 -19.80 -8.53 12.79
C ASN A 171 -21.29 -8.23 12.94
N GLN A 172 -21.77 -7.11 12.42
CA GLN A 172 -23.20 -6.77 12.44
C GLN A 172 -24.03 -7.74 11.61
N PHE A 173 -23.55 -8.14 10.43
CA PHE A 173 -24.24 -9.15 9.61
C PHE A 173 -24.13 -10.58 10.16
N LEU A 174 -22.91 -11.01 10.51
CA LEU A 174 -22.64 -12.43 10.77
C LEU A 174 -22.79 -12.83 12.24
N THR A 175 -22.46 -11.94 13.17
CA THR A 175 -22.44 -12.24 14.61
C THR A 175 -23.68 -11.68 15.29
N ALA A 176 -23.91 -10.37 15.19
CA ALA A 176 -25.06 -9.70 15.80
C ALA A 176 -26.38 -9.98 15.05
N ARG A 177 -26.30 -10.38 13.77
CA ARG A 177 -27.44 -10.56 12.87
C ARG A 177 -28.35 -9.32 12.79
N ASP A 178 -27.77 -8.14 12.96
CA ASP A 178 -28.42 -6.84 12.77
C ASP A 178 -28.17 -6.35 11.35
N TRP A 179 -28.94 -6.89 10.41
CA TRP A 179 -28.86 -6.57 8.99
C TRP A 179 -29.20 -5.10 8.69
N PRO A 180 -30.22 -4.48 9.36
CA PRO A 180 -30.48 -3.06 9.21
C PRO A 180 -29.27 -2.19 9.56
N PHE A 181 -28.66 -2.39 10.74
CA PHE A 181 -27.49 -1.61 11.13
C PHE A 181 -26.28 -1.88 10.25
N GLY A 182 -26.01 -3.15 9.92
CA GLY A 182 -24.93 -3.52 9.02
C GLY A 182 -25.06 -2.86 7.65
N SER A 183 -26.29 -2.77 7.11
CA SER A 183 -26.57 -2.09 5.84
C SER A 183 -26.34 -0.58 5.93
N ALA A 184 -26.79 0.07 7.01
CA ALA A 184 -26.55 1.50 7.23
C ALA A 184 -25.05 1.82 7.35
N ALA A 185 -24.29 1.03 8.10
CA ALA A 185 -22.85 1.18 8.24
C ALA A 185 -22.12 0.97 6.90
N SER A 186 -22.57 0.01 6.09
CA SER A 186 -22.03 -0.24 4.74
C SER A 186 -22.30 0.94 3.80
N MET A 187 -23.51 1.51 3.85
CA MET A 187 -23.86 2.67 3.05
C MET A 187 -23.04 3.90 3.44
N LEU A 188 -22.83 4.14 4.74
CA LEU A 188 -21.96 5.20 5.22
C LEU A 188 -20.52 5.03 4.74
N LEU A 189 -19.97 3.80 4.83
CA LEU A 189 -18.63 3.51 4.33
C LEU A 189 -18.52 3.76 2.83
N LEU A 190 -19.53 3.35 2.05
CA LEU A 190 -19.59 3.59 0.61
C LEU A 190 -19.61 5.10 0.29
N ILE A 191 -20.46 5.87 0.96
CA ILE A 191 -20.55 7.34 0.78
C ILE A 191 -19.21 8.00 1.09
N LEU A 192 -18.58 7.64 2.22
CA LEU A 192 -17.28 8.17 2.60
C LEU A 192 -16.22 7.83 1.54
N THR A 193 -16.19 6.58 1.09
CA THR A 193 -15.26 6.12 0.06
C THR A 193 -15.47 6.88 -1.25
N LEU A 194 -16.73 7.12 -1.65
CA LEU A 194 -17.07 7.88 -2.85
C LEU A 194 -16.64 9.35 -2.73
N ILE A 195 -16.89 10.00 -1.59
CA ILE A 195 -16.46 11.38 -1.35
C ILE A 195 -14.94 11.49 -1.47
N PHE A 196 -14.19 10.58 -0.84
CA PHE A 196 -12.73 10.55 -0.97
C PHE A 196 -12.30 10.35 -2.41
N THR A 197 -12.89 9.37 -3.11
CA THR A 197 -12.56 9.08 -4.51
C THR A 197 -12.80 10.29 -5.40
N LEU A 198 -13.96 10.93 -5.31
CA LEU A 198 -14.31 12.12 -6.10
C LEU A 198 -13.42 13.32 -5.79
N PHE A 199 -13.05 13.51 -4.52
CA PHE A 199 -12.13 14.57 -4.11
C PHE A 199 -10.74 14.37 -4.74
N TYR A 200 -10.22 13.14 -4.70
CA TYR A 200 -8.91 12.83 -5.28
C TYR A 200 -8.91 12.88 -6.81
N THR A 201 -9.93 12.35 -7.49
CA THR A 201 -9.99 12.37 -8.97
C THR A 201 -10.17 13.79 -9.52
N ARG A 202 -11.00 14.62 -8.89
CA ARG A 202 -11.20 16.02 -9.32
C ARG A 202 -9.94 16.87 -9.16
N ARG A 203 -9.15 16.65 -8.10
CA ARG A 203 -7.87 17.37 -7.91
C ARG A 203 -6.75 16.87 -8.83
N ALA A 204 -6.86 15.64 -9.31
CA ALA A 204 -5.83 15.00 -10.14
C ALA A 204 -6.00 15.23 -11.64
N GLY A 205 -7.09 15.86 -12.09
CA GLY A 205 -7.33 16.09 -13.53
C GLY A 205 -7.73 14.84 -14.32
N PHE A 206 -7.88 13.67 -13.70
CA PHE A 206 -8.35 12.42 -14.33
C PHE A 206 -9.78 12.48 -14.91
N GLY A 207 -10.49 13.60 -14.73
CA GLY A 207 -11.83 13.79 -15.29
C GLY A 207 -11.89 13.76 -16.81
N GLU A 208 -10.79 14.09 -17.51
CA GLU A 208 -10.75 14.06 -18.98
C GLU A 208 -10.42 12.67 -19.54
N GLU A 209 -9.63 11.85 -18.85
CA GLU A 209 -9.24 10.50 -19.32
C GLU A 209 -10.33 9.43 -19.13
N LEU A 210 -11.32 9.66 -18.24
CA LEU A 210 -12.44 8.74 -18.00
C LEU A 210 -13.67 9.03 -18.88
N LEU A 211 -13.66 10.13 -19.63
CA LEU A 211 -14.74 10.55 -20.54
C LEU A 211 -14.43 10.27 -22.02
N VAL A 212 -13.36 9.53 -22.31
CA VAL A 212 -12.98 9.00 -23.63
C VAL A 212 -13.12 7.49 -23.62
#